data_AF-A0A7Y3I770-F1
#
_entry.id   AF-A0A7Y3I770-F1
#
_cell.length_a   1.000
_cell.length_b   1.000
_cell.length_c   1.000
_cell.angle_alpha   90.00
_cell.angle_beta   90.00
_cell.angle_gamma   90.00
#
_symmetry.space_group_name_H-M   'P 1'
#
loop_
_entity.id
_entity.type
_entity.pdbx_description
1 polymer ?
#
loop_
_entity_poly.entity_id
_entity_poly.type
_entity_poly.pdbx_seq_one_letter_code
_entity_poly.pdbx_strand_id
1 'polypeptide(L)' 'MGKDLLGEFELMVLLSVMRLGEEEAFSLAIVDDIQARTGRAVRRSAVYT' A
#
# COMPACT_ATOMS: atom_id res chain seq x y z
N MET A 1 -3.92 19.83 -11.86
CA MET A 1 -2.98 18.91 -12.53
C MET A 1 -2.49 17.94 -11.47
N GLY A 2 -2.97 16.69 -11.40
CA GLY A 2 -2.56 15.77 -10.32
C GLY A 2 -3.59 14.71 -9.91
N LYS A 3 -4.83 14.78 -10.41
CA LYS A 3 -5.87 13.78 -10.12
C LYS A 3 -5.57 12.42 -10.78
N ASP A 4 -4.77 12.42 -11.85
CA ASP A 4 -4.47 11.22 -12.66
C ASP A 4 -3.02 10.75 -12.50
N LEU A 5 -2.26 11.32 -11.56
CA LEU A 5 -0.90 10.90 -11.26
C LEU A 5 -0.90 10.14 -9.94
N LEU A 6 -0.37 8.91 -9.97
CA LEU A 6 -0.10 8.16 -8.74
C LEU A 6 1.06 8.84 -8.01
N GLY A 7 0.86 9.15 -6.73
CA GLY A 7 1.94 9.54 -5.85
C GLY A 7 2.77 8.31 -5.44
N GLU A 8 3.88 8.58 -4.77
CA GLU A 8 4.77 7.55 -4.24
C GLU A 8 4.02 6.57 -3.32
N PHE A 9 3.07 7.08 -2.53
CA PHE A 9 2.29 6.27 -1.62
C PHE A 9 1.34 5.33 -2.35
N GLU A 10 0.59 5.83 -3.33
CA GLU A 10 -0.32 5.01 -4.13
C GLU A 10 0.46 3.95 -4.92
N LEU A 11 1.65 4.28 -5.42
CA LEU A 11 2.53 3.30 -6.07
C LEU A 11 3.00 2.19 -5.10
N MET A 12 3.38 2.55 -3.87
CA MET A 12 3.75 1.56 -2.85
C MET A 12 2.59 0.63 -2.51
N VAL A 13 1.38 1.16 -2.38
CA VAL A 13 0.18 0.36 -2.13
C VAL A 13 -0.06 -0.63 -3.26
N LEU A 14 -0.04 -0.17 -4.52
CA LEU A 14 -0.21 -1.05 -5.68
C LEU A 14 0.87 -2.13 -5.74
N LEU A 15 2.12 -1.79 -5.45
CA LEU A 15 3.22 -2.74 -5.43
C LEU A 15 3.06 -3.80 -4.32
N SER A 16 2.57 -3.41 -3.15
CA SER A 16 2.24 -4.34 -2.07
C SER A 16 1.08 -5.27 -2.44
N VAL A 17 0.02 -4.74 -3.08
CA VAL A 17 -1.09 -5.56 -3.61
C VAL A 17 -0.58 -6.60 -4.61
N MET A 18 0.30 -6.22 -5.54
CA MET A 18 0.87 -7.15 -6.52
C MET A 18 1.72 -8.27 -5.89
N ARG A 19 2.35 -8.01 -4.73
CA ARG A 19 3.18 -9.00 -4.03
C ARG A 19 2.37 -9.97 -3.18
N LEU A 20 1.35 -9.45 -2.50
CA LEU A 20 0.45 -10.24 -1.65
C LEU A 20 -0.52 -11.07 -2.50
N GLY A 21 -0.89 -10.58 -3.67
CA GLY A 21 -1.88 -11.23 -4.52
C GLY A 21 -3.30 -11.02 -4.03
N GLU A 22 -4.28 -11.46 -4.83
CA GLU A 22 -5.70 -11.15 -4.61
C GLU A 22 -6.27 -11.68 -3.29
N GLU A 23 -5.77 -12.82 -2.80
CA GLU A 23 -6.27 -13.47 -1.60
C GLU A 23 -5.74 -12.84 -0.30
N GLU A 24 -4.54 -12.23 -0.34
CA GLU A 24 -3.87 -11.70 0.86
C GLU A 24 -3.83 -10.16 0.92
N ALA A 25 -4.28 -9.46 -0.12
CA ALA A 25 -4.20 -8.00 -0.22
C ALA A 25 -5.28 -7.24 0.60
N PHE A 26 -5.41 -7.55 1.89
CA PHE A 26 -6.23 -6.79 2.82
C PHE A 26 -5.43 -5.67 3.51
N SER A 27 -6.13 -4.62 3.99
CA SER A 27 -5.49 -3.39 4.50
C SER A 27 -4.42 -3.61 5.57
N LEU A 28 -4.56 -4.61 6.44
CA LEU A 28 -3.54 -4.95 7.44
C LEU A 28 -2.27 -5.52 6.78
N ALA A 29 -2.41 -6.49 5.89
CA ALA A 29 -1.29 -7.11 5.18
C ALA A 29 -0.54 -6.09 4.31
N ILE A 30 -1.26 -5.15 3.68
CA ILE A 30 -0.64 -4.09 2.89
C ILE A 30 0.22 -3.17 3.77
N VAL A 31 -0.27 -2.76 4.95
CA VAL A 31 0.50 -1.93 5.88
C VAL A 31 1.74 -2.67 6.38
N ASP A 32 1.58 -3.96 6.71
CA ASP A 32 2.67 -4.79 7.21
C ASP A 32 3.74 -5.03 6.11
N ASP A 33 3.36 -5.28 4.86
CA ASP A 33 4.31 -5.41 3.74
C ASP A 33 5.08 -4.11 3.49
N ILE A 34 4.40 -2.96 3.51
CA ILE A 34 5.06 -1.65 3.35
C ILE A 34 6.06 -1.42 4.48
N GLN A 35 5.65 -1.63 5.74
CA GLN A 35 6.54 -1.47 6.89
C GLN A 35 7.74 -2.42 6.84
N ALA A 36 7.51 -3.70 6.50
CA ALA A 36 8.56 -4.71 6.45
C ALA A 36 9.62 -4.41 5.38
N ARG A 37 9.22 -3.86 4.23
CA ARG A 37 10.13 -3.63 3.09
C ARG A 37 10.76 -2.26 3.06
N THR A 38 10.10 -1.25 3.61
CA THR A 38 10.54 0.15 3.53
C THR A 38 10.97 0.73 4.87
N GLY A 39 10.64 0.06 5.98
CA GLY A 39 10.82 0.60 7.32
C GLY A 39 9.85 1.72 7.69
N ARG A 40 8.95 2.12 6.78
CA ARG A 40 8.02 3.25 6.96
C ARG A 40 6.73 2.81 7.63
N ALA A 41 6.40 3.49 8.74
CA ALA A 41 5.13 3.29 9.43
C ALA A 41 3.99 3.98 8.68
N VAL A 42 2.99 3.17 8.28
CA VAL A 42 1.78 3.63 7.60
C VAL A 42 0.57 3.41 8.51
N ARG A 43 -0.36 4.37 8.53
CA ARG A 43 -1.62 4.18 9.26
C ARG A 43 -2.54 3.26 8.46
N ARG A 44 -3.19 2.34 9.14
CA ARG A 44 -4.21 1.44 8.54
C ARG A 44 -5.30 2.18 7.77
N SER A 45 -5.73 3.33 8.26
CA SER A 45 -6.71 4.19 7.59
C SER A 45 -6.23 4.78 6.26
N ALA A 46 -4.92 4.80 5.99
CA ALA A 46 -4.37 5.34 4.74
C ALA A 46 -4.53 4.39 3.55
N VAL A 47 -4.76 3.09 3.80
CA VAL A 47 -5.03 2.07 2.78
C VAL A 47 -6.46 1.54 2.85
N TYR A 48 -7.33 2.28 3.53
CA TYR A 48 -8.75 2.01 3.62
C TYR A 48 -9.46 2.92 2.61
N THR A 49 -10.23 2.33 1.69
CA THR A 49 -11.18 3.06 0.82
C THR A 49 -12.56 2.48 1.06
#